data_AF-A0A9E2A2U7-F1
#
_entry.id   AF-A0A9E2A2U7-F1
#
_cell.length_a   1.000
_cell.length_b   1.000
_cell.length_c   1.000
_cell.angle_alpha   90.00
_cell.angle_beta   90.00
_cell.angle_gamma   90.00
#
_symmetry.space_group_name_H-M   'P 1'
#
loop_
_entity.id
_entity.type
_entity.pdbx_description
1 polymer ?
#
loop_
_entity_poly.entity_id
_entity_poly.type
_entity_poly.pdbx_seq_one_letter_code
_entity_poly.pdbx_strand_id
1 'polypeptide(L)'
;MQLPYIEPVFRPPSEARSLILQVTNGCSWNKCTFCEMYTQPQKSFRLRPLDEIGNHLAAVAGSGTPVRRIFLADGDAMTLSFRRLKEIMEVIHHHLPDIQRVSSYCLPRNLKNKSVNDLAALRKMGLDLFYVGCESGDDLVLDR
;
A
#
# COMPACT_ATOMS: atom_id res chain seq x y z
N MET A 1 0.28 -20.96 -4.68
CA MET A 1 -0.36 -19.94 -5.54
C MET A 1 0.56 -18.73 -5.58
N GLN A 2 0.85 -18.19 -6.77
CA GLN A 2 1.72 -17.02 -6.91
C GLN A 2 0.86 -15.88 -7.50
N LEU A 3 0.67 -14.82 -6.72
CA LEU A 3 0.06 -13.60 -7.23
C LEU A 3 0.97 -13.01 -8.34
N PRO A 4 0.41 -12.42 -9.40
CA PRO A 4 1.20 -11.84 -10.49
C PRO A 4 1.78 -10.49 -10.02
N TYR A 5 2.87 -10.56 -9.26
CA TYR A 5 3.59 -9.38 -8.81
C TYR A 5 4.39 -8.75 -9.94
N ILE A 6 4.42 -7.43 -9.95
CA ILE A 6 5.41 -6.68 -10.72
C ILE A 6 6.64 -6.58 -9.85
N GLU A 7 7.65 -7.39 -10.14
CA GLU A 7 8.90 -7.45 -9.39
C GLU A 7 9.84 -6.27 -9.72
N PRO A 8 10.74 -5.88 -8.80
CA PRO A 8 10.93 -6.40 -7.45
C PRO A 8 9.90 -5.86 -6.44
N VAL A 9 9.43 -6.67 -5.50
CA VAL A 9 8.55 -6.21 -4.41
C VAL A 9 9.34 -5.88 -3.15
N PHE A 10 9.06 -4.70 -2.57
CA PHE A 10 9.67 -4.25 -1.32
C PHE A 10 8.64 -4.16 -0.19
N ARG A 11 9.08 -4.54 1.01
CA ARG A 11 8.28 -4.46 2.24
C ARG A 11 9.18 -4.29 3.47
N PRO A 12 8.67 -3.73 4.57
CA PRO A 12 9.36 -3.73 5.84
C PRO A 12 9.52 -5.16 6.40
N PRO A 13 10.58 -5.46 7.19
CA PRO A 13 10.76 -6.77 7.83
C PRO A 13 9.57 -7.21 8.69
N SER A 14 8.89 -6.26 9.36
CA SER A 14 7.69 -6.50 10.17
C SER A 14 6.49 -7.04 9.37
N GLU A 15 6.49 -6.82 8.06
CA GLU A 15 5.47 -7.28 7.11
C GLU A 15 5.84 -8.60 6.41
N ALA A 16 6.87 -9.31 6.87
CA ALA A 16 7.34 -10.57 6.26
C ALA A 16 6.25 -11.65 6.13
N ARG A 17 5.25 -11.65 7.03
CA ARG A 17 4.11 -12.59 7.05
C ARG A 17 2.80 -11.98 6.56
N SER A 18 2.83 -10.76 6.04
CA SER A 18 1.64 -10.09 5.49
C SER A 18 1.46 -10.47 4.03
N LEU A 19 0.21 -10.59 3.60
CA LEU A 19 -0.13 -10.66 2.19
C LEU A 19 0.30 -9.34 1.54
N ILE A 20 1.17 -9.42 0.55
CA ILE A 20 1.55 -8.26 -0.25
C ILE A 20 0.44 -8.02 -1.27
N LEU A 21 -0.17 -6.84 -1.24
CA LEU A 21 -1.21 -6.46 -2.19
C LEU A 21 -0.79 -5.19 -2.92
N GLN A 22 -0.42 -5.30 -4.19
CA GLN A 22 -0.09 -4.15 -5.03
C GLN A 22 -1.37 -3.43 -5.48
N VAL A 23 -1.76 -2.40 -4.74
CA VAL A 23 -2.89 -1.51 -5.11
C VAL A 23 -2.45 -0.34 -6.00
N THR A 24 -1.16 -0.06 -5.96
CA THR A 24 -0.40 0.77 -6.89
C THR A 24 0.81 -0.03 -7.35
N ASN A 25 1.47 0.43 -8.41
CA ASN A 25 2.80 -0.02 -8.80
C ASN A 25 3.76 1.19 -8.73
N GLY A 26 5.01 0.98 -8.34
CA GLY A 26 6.02 2.05 -8.30
C GLY A 26 5.81 3.09 -7.18
N CYS A 27 6.46 4.25 -7.29
CA CYS A 27 6.35 5.34 -6.31
C CYS A 27 5.79 6.60 -6.97
N SER A 28 4.81 7.26 -6.32
CA SER A 28 4.20 8.50 -6.82
C SER A 28 5.14 9.72 -6.76
N TRP A 29 6.25 9.62 -6.02
CA TRP A 29 7.28 10.65 -5.92
C TRP A 29 8.50 10.34 -6.78
N ASN A 30 9.10 9.17 -6.58
CA ASN A 30 10.25 8.62 -7.31
C ASN A 30 11.40 9.60 -7.62
N LYS A 31 11.67 10.55 -6.71
CA LYS A 31 12.71 11.58 -6.85
C LYS A 31 13.71 11.59 -5.70
N CYS A 32 13.60 10.69 -4.72
CA CYS A 32 14.57 10.59 -3.64
C CYS A 32 15.93 10.19 -4.20
N THR A 33 16.97 10.97 -3.91
CA THR A 33 18.32 10.79 -4.44
C THR A 33 18.99 9.47 -4.05
N PHE A 34 18.56 8.87 -2.94
CA PHE A 34 19.10 7.60 -2.43
C PHE A 34 18.28 6.36 -2.83
N CYS A 35 17.08 6.53 -3.40
CA CYS A 35 16.13 5.43 -3.56
C CYS A 35 16.25 4.76 -4.93
N GLU A 36 16.74 3.52 -4.95
CA GLU A 36 16.85 2.71 -6.18
C GLU A 36 15.69 1.71 -6.37
N MET A 37 14.69 1.72 -5.47
CA MET A 37 13.65 0.69 -5.42
C MET A 37 12.72 0.69 -6.64
N TYR A 38 12.37 1.87 -7.17
CA TYR A 38 11.34 2.02 -8.21
C TYR A 38 11.88 2.63 -9.51
N THR A 39 13.16 2.39 -9.82
CA THR A 39 13.84 2.95 -11.00
C THR A 39 13.69 2.09 -12.26
N GLN A 40 13.33 0.80 -12.11
CA GLN A 40 13.19 -0.11 -13.24
C GLN A 40 11.96 0.23 -14.10
N PRO A 41 11.99 0.05 -15.44
CA PRO A 41 10.92 0.49 -16.34
C PRO A 41 9.52 -0.04 -15.98
N GLN A 42 9.43 -1.28 -15.49
CA GLN A 42 8.16 -1.89 -15.10
C GLN A 42 7.59 -1.33 -13.79
N LYS A 43 8.40 -0.63 -12.99
CA LYS A 43 8.02 0.04 -11.72
C LYS A 43 7.56 1.48 -11.92
N SER A 44 7.04 1.80 -13.10
CA SER A 44 6.37 3.07 -13.37
C SER A 44 5.10 3.23 -12.53
N PHE A 45 4.89 4.44 -11.98
CA PHE A 45 3.76 4.69 -11.11
C PHE A 45 2.44 4.51 -11.84
N ARG A 46 1.59 3.62 -11.33
CA ARG A 46 0.21 3.46 -11.81
C ARG A 46 -0.70 2.90 -10.73
N LEU A 47 -1.97 3.27 -10.84
CA LEU A 47 -3.06 2.75 -10.04
C LEU A 47 -3.42 1.35 -10.54
N ARG A 48 -3.68 0.39 -9.65
CA ARG A 48 -4.25 -0.89 -10.07
C ARG A 48 -5.78 -0.80 -10.16
N PRO A 49 -6.41 -1.30 -11.24
CA PRO A 49 -7.86 -1.41 -11.33
C PRO A 49 -8.47 -2.20 -10.16
N LEU A 50 -9.72 -1.88 -9.77
CA LEU A 50 -10.32 -2.45 -8.56
C LEU A 50 -10.73 -3.91 -8.76
N ASP A 51 -11.18 -4.23 -9.97
CA ASP A 51 -11.47 -5.58 -10.45
C ASP A 51 -10.23 -6.47 -10.41
N GLU A 52 -9.06 -5.99 -10.83
CA GLU A 52 -7.80 -6.74 -10.67
C GLU A 52 -7.47 -7.02 -9.20
N ILE A 53 -7.64 -6.02 -8.33
CA ILE A 53 -7.45 -6.18 -6.88
C ILE A 53 -8.42 -7.22 -6.31
N GLY A 54 -9.69 -7.17 -6.70
CA GLY A 54 -10.73 -8.12 -6.31
C GLY A 54 -10.42 -9.54 -6.78
N ASN A 55 -10.01 -9.72 -8.04
CA ASN A 55 -9.62 -11.01 -8.59
C ASN A 55 -8.45 -11.64 -7.81
N HIS A 56 -7.47 -10.83 -7.40
CA HIS A 56 -6.35 -11.30 -6.58
C HIS A 56 -6.81 -11.74 -5.19
N LEU A 57 -7.68 -10.97 -4.55
CA LEU A 57 -8.23 -11.28 -3.24
C LEU A 57 -9.13 -12.52 -3.29
N ALA A 58 -9.94 -12.68 -4.34
CA ALA A 58 -10.75 -13.88 -4.58
C ALA A 58 -9.88 -15.13 -4.74
N ALA A 59 -8.79 -15.04 -5.51
CA ALA A 59 -7.83 -16.14 -5.66
C ALA A 59 -7.18 -16.52 -4.31
N VAL A 60 -6.80 -15.52 -3.51
CA VAL A 60 -6.25 -15.73 -2.17
C VAL A 60 -7.28 -16.40 -1.25
N ALA A 61 -8.50 -15.89 -1.20
CA ALA A 61 -9.57 -16.47 -0.39
C ALA A 61 -9.88 -17.93 -0.81
N GLY A 62 -9.98 -18.19 -2.11
CA GLY A 62 -10.21 -19.53 -2.66
C GLY A 62 -9.06 -20.52 -2.42
N SER A 63 -7.84 -20.04 -2.13
CA SER A 63 -6.71 -20.90 -1.80
C SER A 63 -6.79 -21.54 -0.41
N GLY A 64 -7.66 -21.03 0.47
CA GLY A 64 -7.74 -21.45 1.88
C GLY A 64 -6.54 -21.03 2.74
N THR A 65 -5.59 -20.27 2.20
CA THR A 65 -4.43 -19.78 2.96
C THR A 65 -4.90 -18.74 3.99
N PRO A 66 -4.64 -18.93 5.29
CA PRO A 66 -5.04 -17.97 6.30
C PRO A 66 -4.27 -16.67 6.16
N VAL A 67 -4.97 -15.57 5.89
CA VAL A 67 -4.41 -14.22 5.81
C VAL A 67 -4.88 -13.42 7.01
N ARG A 68 -3.93 -12.98 7.86
CA ARG A 68 -4.23 -12.14 9.02
C ARG A 68 -3.86 -10.68 8.83
N ARG A 69 -2.91 -10.40 7.93
CA ARG A 69 -2.38 -9.05 7.70
C ARG A 69 -2.15 -8.82 6.22
N ILE A 70 -2.41 -7.60 5.76
CA ILE A 70 -2.15 -7.16 4.39
C ILE A 70 -1.21 -5.96 4.44
N PHE A 71 -0.23 -5.96 3.54
CA PHE A 71 0.61 -4.82 3.26
C PHE A 71 0.27 -4.29 1.86
N LEU A 72 -0.28 -3.07 1.79
CA LEU A 72 -0.50 -2.35 0.54
C LEU A 72 0.86 -1.91 0.01
N ALA A 73 1.33 -2.63 -1.01
CA ALA A 73 2.71 -2.59 -1.45
C ALA A 73 3.00 -1.47 -2.46
N ASP A 74 4.29 -1.36 -2.79
CA ASP A 74 4.93 -0.29 -3.55
C ASP A 74 4.99 1.05 -2.80
N GLY A 75 5.50 2.10 -3.44
CA GLY A 75 6.17 3.21 -2.74
C GLY A 75 5.24 4.10 -1.93
N ASP A 76 3.96 4.19 -2.28
CA ASP A 76 3.01 5.03 -1.54
C ASP A 76 1.54 4.76 -1.88
N ALA A 77 0.90 3.83 -1.17
CA ALA A 77 -0.54 3.61 -1.30
C ALA A 77 -1.37 4.81 -0.81
N MET A 78 -0.83 5.65 0.09
CA MET A 78 -1.55 6.79 0.64
C MET A 78 -1.66 7.98 -0.32
N THR A 79 -1.02 7.90 -1.49
CA THR A 79 -1.31 8.82 -2.61
C THR A 79 -2.74 8.69 -3.14
N LEU A 80 -3.40 7.55 -2.91
CA LEU A 80 -4.78 7.30 -3.33
C LEU A 80 -5.76 8.21 -2.58
N SER A 81 -6.86 8.58 -3.23
CA SER A 81 -7.95 9.32 -2.58
C SER A 81 -8.59 8.49 -1.46
N PHE A 82 -9.22 9.16 -0.49
CA PHE A 82 -10.00 8.47 0.55
C PHE A 82 -11.03 7.51 -0.05
N ARG A 83 -11.79 7.96 -1.06
CA ARG A 83 -12.77 7.13 -1.76
C ARG A 83 -12.14 5.84 -2.30
N ARG A 84 -10.99 5.94 -2.97
CA ARG A 84 -10.34 4.78 -3.57
C ARG A 84 -9.81 3.80 -2.52
N LEU A 85 -9.24 4.31 -1.42
CA LEU A 85 -8.80 3.46 -0.31
C LEU A 85 -9.99 2.79 0.37
N LYS A 86 -11.10 3.50 0.56
CA LYS A 86 -12.34 2.93 1.10
C LYS A 86 -12.84 1.78 0.23
N GLU A 87 -12.92 1.97 -1.09
CA GLU A 87 -13.31 0.92 -2.05
C GLU A 87 -12.39 -0.31 -1.93
N ILE A 88 -11.08 -0.11 -1.84
CA ILE A 88 -10.10 -1.20 -1.65
C ILE A 88 -10.34 -1.93 -0.32
N MET A 89 -10.55 -1.20 0.77
CA MET A 89 -10.81 -1.80 2.08
C MET A 89 -12.11 -2.59 2.10
N GLU A 90 -13.17 -2.12 1.43
CA GLU A 90 -14.43 -2.85 1.27
C GLU A 90 -14.21 -4.17 0.51
N VAL A 91 -13.44 -4.16 -0.58
CA VAL A 91 -13.10 -5.38 -1.33
C VAL A 91 -12.23 -6.34 -0.50
N ILE A 92 -11.29 -5.83 0.29
CA ILE A 92 -10.51 -6.63 1.24
C ILE A 92 -11.43 -7.35 2.22
N HIS A 93 -12.33 -6.63 2.89
CA HIS A 93 -13.25 -7.21 3.88
C HIS A 93 -14.25 -8.19 3.27
N HIS A 94 -14.66 -7.96 2.03
CA HIS A 94 -15.55 -8.88 1.32
C HIS A 94 -14.90 -10.26 1.12
N HIS A 95 -13.62 -10.31 0.72
CA HIS A 95 -12.93 -11.56 0.44
C HIS A 95 -12.20 -12.15 1.66
N LEU A 96 -11.76 -11.32 2.60
CA LEU A 96 -10.96 -11.69 3.76
C LEU A 96 -11.56 -11.04 5.03
N PRO A 97 -12.74 -11.48 5.49
CA PRO A 97 -13.48 -10.82 6.57
C PRO A 97 -12.76 -10.88 7.94
N ASP A 98 -11.89 -11.87 8.14
CA ASP A 98 -11.13 -12.05 9.39
C ASP A 98 -9.79 -11.29 9.42
N ILE A 99 -9.60 -10.32 8.51
CA ILE A 99 -8.37 -9.53 8.44
C ILE A 99 -8.18 -8.70 9.71
N GLN A 100 -6.98 -8.77 10.30
CA GLN A 100 -6.69 -8.10 11.58
C GLN A 100 -6.10 -6.70 11.38
N ARG A 101 -5.34 -6.52 10.29
CA ARG A 101 -4.60 -5.29 10.02
C ARG A 101 -4.30 -5.13 8.54
N VAL A 102 -4.41 -3.91 8.05
CA VAL A 102 -3.86 -3.45 6.78
C VAL A 102 -2.84 -2.35 7.06
N SER A 103 -1.68 -2.41 6.42
CA SER A 103 -0.61 -1.41 6.54
C SER A 103 -0.09 -0.97 5.17
N SER A 104 0.65 0.14 5.12
CA SER A 104 1.25 0.62 3.87
C SER A 104 2.50 1.47 4.09
N TYR A 105 3.31 1.66 3.05
CA TYR A 105 4.17 2.84 2.99
C TYR A 105 3.33 4.12 2.82
N CYS A 106 3.85 5.24 3.30
CA CYS A 106 3.20 6.54 3.19
C CYS A 106 4.25 7.65 3.08
N LEU A 107 4.15 8.48 2.03
CA LEU A 107 4.88 9.74 1.99
C LEU A 107 4.19 10.75 2.91
N PRO A 108 4.91 11.46 3.80
CA PRO A 108 4.30 12.42 4.74
C PRO A 108 3.34 13.43 4.09
N ARG A 109 3.72 13.92 2.90
CA ARG A 109 2.91 14.88 2.13
C ARG A 109 1.54 14.35 1.73
N ASN A 110 1.42 13.04 1.50
CA ASN A 110 0.19 12.41 1.00
C ASN A 110 -0.78 12.08 2.13
N LEU A 111 -0.44 12.37 3.39
CA LEU A 111 -1.42 12.48 4.46
C LEU A 111 -2.26 13.77 4.34
N LYS A 112 -1.71 14.84 3.76
CA LYS A 112 -2.40 16.14 3.64
C LYS A 112 -3.57 16.12 2.66
N ASN A 113 -3.70 15.08 1.83
CA ASN A 113 -4.81 14.91 0.89
C ASN A 113 -6.06 14.28 1.52
N LYS A 114 -6.04 14.01 2.84
CA LYS A 114 -7.13 13.41 3.61
C LYS A 114 -7.41 14.26 4.84
N SER A 115 -8.69 14.36 5.19
CA SER A 115 -9.06 14.94 6.48
C SER A 115 -8.77 13.98 7.62
N VAL A 116 -8.75 14.49 8.86
CA VAL A 116 -8.65 13.65 10.07
C VAL A 116 -9.81 12.64 10.12
N ASN A 117 -11.01 13.03 9.68
CA ASN A 117 -12.17 12.15 9.63
C ASN A 117 -11.99 11.01 8.61
N ASP A 118 -11.41 11.29 7.44
CA ASP A 118 -11.10 10.28 6.45
C ASP A 118 -10.10 9.26 7.00
N LEU A 119 -9.03 9.73 7.64
CA LEU A 119 -8.02 8.88 8.27
C LEU A 119 -8.62 8.04 9.41
N ALA A 120 -9.48 8.64 10.24
CA ALA A 120 -10.19 7.93 11.30
C ALA A 120 -11.13 6.86 10.74
N ALA A 121 -11.80 7.13 9.62
CA ALA A 121 -12.64 6.15 8.93
C ALA A 121 -11.82 4.98 8.38
N LEU A 122 -10.70 5.25 7.69
CA LEU A 122 -9.78 4.21 7.20
C LEU A 122 -9.23 3.35 8.35
N ARG A 123 -8.87 3.97 9.47
CA ARG A 123 -8.43 3.26 10.68
C ARG A 123 -9.50 2.33 11.23
N LYS A 124 -10.76 2.76 11.28
CA LYS A 124 -11.89 1.91 11.71
C LYS A 124 -12.10 0.72 10.78
N MET A 125 -11.75 0.85 9.51
CA MET A 125 -11.75 -0.26 8.54
C MET A 125 -10.50 -1.14 8.66
N GLY A 126 -9.55 -0.86 9.55
CA GLY A 126 -8.36 -1.69 9.78
C GLY A 126 -7.10 -1.26 9.03
N LEU A 127 -7.12 -0.16 8.28
CA LEU A 127 -5.90 0.48 7.77
C LEU A 127 -5.27 1.30 8.91
N ASP A 128 -4.46 0.65 9.73
CA ASP A 128 -4.09 1.13 11.07
C ASP A 128 -2.61 1.50 11.25
N LEU A 129 -1.75 1.14 10.29
CA LEU A 129 -0.30 1.30 10.38
C LEU A 129 0.30 1.85 9.08
N PHE A 130 1.05 2.94 9.20
CA PHE A 130 1.78 3.54 8.09
C PHE A 130 3.28 3.57 8.40
N TYR A 131 4.09 3.11 7.45
CA TYR A 131 5.53 3.30 7.45
C TYR A 131 5.83 4.61 6.73
N VAL A 132 6.18 5.64 7.51
CA VAL A 132 6.37 7.00 7.01
C VAL A 132 7.85 7.25 6.75
N GLY A 133 8.20 7.54 5.49
CA GLY A 133 9.55 7.95 5.11
C GLY A 133 9.78 9.43 5.40
N CYS A 134 10.21 9.75 6.62
CA CYS A 134 10.60 11.12 6.99
C CYS A 134 11.98 11.49 6.45
N GLU A 135 12.91 10.53 6.45
CA GLU A 135 14.32 10.60 5.99
C GLU A 135 15.22 11.61 6.70
N SER A 136 14.78 12.85 6.91
CA SER A 136 15.51 13.91 7.61
C SER A 136 14.54 14.91 8.26
N GLY A 137 15.04 15.64 9.27
CA GLY A 137 14.39 16.81 9.86
C GLY A 137 15.03 18.14 9.46
N ASP A 138 16.01 18.12 8.55
CA ASP A 138 16.74 19.28 8.04
C ASP A 138 16.33 19.58 6.59
N ASP A 139 15.79 20.79 6.36
CA ASP A 139 15.30 21.24 5.04
C ASP A 139 16.39 21.19 3.97
N LEU A 140 17.65 21.51 4.31
CA LEU A 140 18.77 21.46 3.36
C LEU A 140 19.03 20.05 2.86
N VAL A 141 18.81 19.03 3.70
CA VAL A 141 18.94 17.63 3.32
C VAL A 141 17.74 17.17 2.50
N LEU A 142 16.53 17.61 2.86
CA LEU A 142 15.30 17.25 2.14
C LEU A 142 15.25 17.82 0.71
N ASP A 143 15.95 18.94 0.46
CA ASP A 143 16.06 19.58 -0.84
C ASP A 143 17.07 18.92 -1.81
N ARG A 144 17.80 17.87 -1.37
CA ARG A 144 18.81 17.16 -2.18
C ARG A 144 18.22 15.98 -2.93
#